data_AF-A0A7S2J127-F1
#
_entry.id   AF-A0A7S2J127-F1
#
_cell.length_a   1.000
_cell.length_b   1.000
_cell.length_c   1.000
_cell.angle_alpha   90.00
_cell.angle_beta   90.00
_cell.angle_gamma   90.00
#
_symmetry.space_group_name_H-M   'P 1'
#
loop_
_entity.id
_entity.type
_entity.pdbx_description
1 polymer ?
#
loop_
_entity_poly.entity_id
_entity_poly.type
_entity_poly.pdbx_seq_one_letter_code
_entity_poly.pdbx_strand_id
1 'polypeptide(L)'
;EMEGSGCDHPGAASPRGRLPWFESPPVVSPRFEVEDAAALQYLREHGYVVIAGALSAQEVEEAVGLFWDFVEASSGGAARRGDPETWDNRTWAGSSENGLFEQLGVGQSPFLWYIRLRPKVLEAFSRIWSLAEPEDLLMSFDGCCAFKPTSYDASWRTLGGWYHTDQNANITGSDLTCVQGFVSLLDQD
;
A
#
# COMPACT_ATOMS: atom_id res chain seq x y z
N GLU A 1 -43.83 17.06 32.80
CA GLU A 1 -42.91 17.45 31.72
C GLU A 1 -41.73 16.50 31.71
N MET A 2 -41.42 15.99 30.52
CA MET A 2 -40.30 15.16 30.06
C MET A 2 -40.02 13.81 30.75
N GLU A 3 -40.64 12.78 30.15
CA GLU A 3 -40.12 11.43 30.04
C GLU A 3 -38.74 11.44 29.34
N GLY A 4 -37.76 10.74 29.91
CA GLY A 4 -36.52 10.37 29.25
C GLY A 4 -36.45 8.86 29.14
N SER A 5 -36.97 8.31 28.03
CA SER A 5 -36.83 6.89 27.69
C SER A 5 -35.36 6.55 27.46
N GLY A 6 -34.78 5.76 28.37
CA GLY A 6 -33.59 4.98 28.08
C GLY A 6 -33.95 3.88 27.08
N CYS A 7 -33.39 3.97 25.87
CA CYS A 7 -33.39 2.84 24.95
C CYS A 7 -32.24 1.91 25.34
N ASP A 8 -32.54 0.89 26.14
CA ASP A 8 -31.74 -0.32 26.23
C ASP A 8 -31.79 -1.01 24.86
N HIS A 9 -30.69 -0.95 24.10
CA HIS A 9 -30.53 -1.78 22.93
C HIS A 9 -30.03 -3.17 23.36
N PRO A 10 -30.81 -4.25 23.14
CA PRO A 10 -30.32 -5.60 23.40
C PRO A 10 -29.17 -5.90 22.45
N GLY A 11 -28.09 -6.46 23.01
CA GLY A 11 -26.90 -6.87 22.27
C GLY A 11 -27.25 -7.79 21.11
N ALA A 12 -27.20 -7.24 19.90
CA ALA A 12 -27.19 -8.03 18.69
C ALA A 12 -25.79 -8.67 18.58
N ALA A 13 -25.68 -9.94 18.95
CA ALA A 13 -24.58 -10.77 18.53
C ALA A 13 -24.47 -10.67 17.01
N SER A 14 -23.39 -10.08 16.50
CA SER A 14 -23.06 -10.10 15.08
C SER A 14 -23.07 -11.56 14.60
N PRO A 15 -23.95 -11.93 13.66
CA PRO A 15 -23.86 -13.26 13.08
C PRO A 15 -22.54 -13.30 12.33
N ARG A 16 -21.59 -14.11 12.80
CA ARG A 16 -20.41 -14.53 12.03
C ARG A 16 -20.83 -15.46 10.89
N GLY A 17 -21.81 -15.03 10.09
CA GLY A 17 -22.16 -15.61 8.81
C GLY A 17 -21.23 -15.02 7.78
N ARG A 18 -20.49 -15.88 7.08
CA ARG A 18 -19.75 -15.52 5.87
C ARG A 18 -20.77 -14.88 4.91
N LEU A 19 -20.63 -13.59 4.61
CA LEU A 19 -21.52 -12.94 3.66
C LEU A 19 -21.36 -13.63 2.29
N PRO A 20 -22.45 -14.01 1.61
CA PRO A 20 -22.41 -14.84 0.40
C PRO A 20 -22.20 -13.99 -0.86
N TRP A 21 -21.18 -13.15 -0.89
CA TRP A 21 -20.94 -12.25 -2.02
C TRP A 21 -19.73 -12.70 -2.86
N PHE A 22 -20.08 -13.10 -4.09
CA PHE A 22 -19.28 -13.21 -5.30
C PHE A 22 -17.94 -13.96 -5.22
N GLU A 23 -17.96 -15.23 -5.63
CA GLU A 23 -16.89 -15.75 -6.48
C GLU A 23 -16.93 -14.97 -7.80
N SER A 24 -16.43 -13.72 -7.79
CA SER A 24 -16.12 -13.04 -9.03
C SER A 24 -15.03 -13.86 -9.72
N PRO A 25 -15.16 -14.16 -11.03
CA PRO A 25 -14.07 -14.76 -11.76
C PRO A 25 -12.81 -13.90 -11.57
N PRO A 26 -11.61 -14.52 -11.56
CA PRO A 26 -10.37 -13.76 -11.40
C PRO A 26 -10.34 -12.64 -12.45
N VAL A 27 -10.37 -11.40 -11.98
CA VAL A 27 -10.25 -10.23 -12.85
C VAL A 27 -8.77 -10.10 -13.16
N VAL A 28 -8.41 -10.44 -14.39
CA VAL A 28 -7.06 -10.18 -14.89
C VAL A 28 -7.00 -8.71 -15.26
N SER A 29 -6.38 -7.90 -14.41
CA SER A 29 -6.14 -6.49 -14.72
C SER A 29 -5.14 -6.36 -15.87
N PRO A 30 -5.44 -5.59 -16.93
CA PRO A 30 -4.49 -5.33 -18.00
C PRO A 30 -3.27 -4.59 -17.44
N ARG A 31 -2.10 -4.89 -18.02
CA ARG A 31 -0.83 -4.29 -17.64
C ARG A 31 -0.31 -3.49 -18.83
N PHE A 32 0.13 -2.27 -18.57
CA PHE A 32 0.56 -1.33 -19.60
C PHE A 32 2.05 -1.03 -19.45
N GLU A 33 2.72 -0.76 -20.56
CA GLU A 33 4.01 -0.07 -20.51
C GLU A 33 3.79 1.38 -20.09
N VAL A 34 4.80 2.01 -19.48
CA VAL A 34 4.66 3.35 -18.90
C VAL A 34 4.35 4.41 -19.96
N GLU A 35 4.78 4.19 -21.21
CA GLU A 35 4.59 5.07 -22.36
C GLU A 35 3.24 4.87 -23.06
N ASP A 36 2.49 3.81 -22.72
CA ASP A 36 1.22 3.51 -23.38
C ASP A 36 0.19 4.60 -23.06
N ALA A 37 -0.36 5.23 -24.10
CA ALA A 37 -1.39 6.26 -23.94
C ALA A 37 -2.71 5.68 -23.40
N ALA A 38 -2.96 4.39 -23.63
CA ALA A 38 -4.14 3.70 -23.10
C ALA A 38 -4.11 3.58 -21.57
N ALA A 39 -2.93 3.62 -20.95
CA ALA A 39 -2.78 3.54 -19.49
C ALA A 39 -3.53 4.68 -18.77
N LEU A 40 -3.39 5.92 -19.25
CA LEU A 40 -4.06 7.09 -18.66
C LEU A 40 -5.56 7.08 -18.92
N GLN A 41 -5.99 6.60 -20.10
CA GLN A 41 -7.41 6.42 -20.38
C GLN A 41 -8.03 5.39 -19.44
N TYR A 42 -7.33 4.26 -19.24
CA TYR A 42 -7.75 3.20 -18.33
C TYR A 42 -7.86 3.69 -16.88
N LEU A 43 -6.88 4.47 -16.41
CA LEU A 43 -6.93 5.10 -15.08
C LEU A 43 -8.18 5.98 -14.92
N ARG A 44 -8.52 6.81 -15.92
CA ARG A 44 -9.69 7.70 -15.87
C ARG A 44 -11.01 6.94 -15.88
N GLU A 45 -11.10 5.84 -16.63
CA GLU A 45 -12.32 5.05 -16.77
C GLU A 45 -12.56 4.13 -15.57
N HIS A 46 -11.50 3.51 -15.04
CA HIS A 46 -11.60 2.45 -14.03
C HIS A 46 -11.15 2.86 -12.63
N GLY A 47 -10.52 4.03 -12.47
CA GLY A 47 -10.00 4.53 -11.19
C GLY A 47 -8.69 3.88 -10.74
N TYR A 48 -8.10 2.99 -11.54
CA TYR A 48 -6.78 2.40 -11.31
C TYR A 48 -6.09 2.06 -12.64
N VAL A 49 -4.78 1.84 -12.59
CA VAL A 49 -3.99 1.32 -13.72
C VAL A 49 -2.81 0.51 -13.20
N VAL A 50 -2.37 -0.51 -13.95
CA VAL A 50 -1.18 -1.30 -13.63
C VAL A 50 -0.08 -1.03 -14.66
N ILE A 51 1.04 -0.46 -14.21
CA ILE A 51 2.22 -0.27 -15.05
C ILE A 51 3.16 -1.47 -14.87
N ALA A 52 3.47 -2.16 -15.97
CA ALA A 52 4.38 -3.28 -16.00
C ALA A 52 5.84 -2.82 -15.96
N GLY A 53 6.69 -3.65 -15.33
CA GLY A 53 8.14 -3.44 -15.36
C GLY A 53 8.58 -2.07 -14.86
N ALA A 54 7.90 -1.53 -13.84
CA ALA A 54 8.25 -0.25 -13.22
C ALA A 54 9.67 -0.27 -12.63
N LEU A 55 10.09 -1.42 -12.12
CA LEU A 55 11.46 -1.72 -11.71
C LEU A 55 11.96 -2.95 -12.50
N SER A 56 13.25 -2.96 -12.81
CA SER A 56 13.98 -4.16 -13.26
C SER A 56 14.21 -5.15 -12.09
N ALA A 57 14.56 -6.39 -12.39
CA ALA A 57 14.85 -7.40 -11.36
C ALA A 57 15.97 -6.96 -10.41
N GLN A 58 17.00 -6.28 -10.94
CA GLN A 58 18.10 -5.75 -10.14
C GLN A 58 17.65 -4.60 -9.23
N GLU A 59 16.78 -3.72 -9.71
CA GLU A 59 16.21 -2.64 -8.90
C GLU A 59 15.28 -3.17 -7.81
N VAL A 60 14.55 -4.26 -8.09
CA VAL A 60 13.76 -4.95 -7.07
C VAL A 60 14.65 -5.53 -5.98
N GLU A 61 15.73 -6.23 -6.36
CA GLU A 61 16.69 -6.80 -5.40
C GLU A 61 17.31 -5.71 -4.50
N GLU A 62 17.74 -4.60 -5.10
CA GLU A 62 18.28 -3.45 -4.36
C GLU A 62 17.23 -2.83 -3.43
N ALA A 63 15.99 -2.62 -3.91
CA ALA A 63 14.92 -2.05 -3.09
C ALA A 63 14.59 -2.96 -1.89
N VAL A 64 14.55 -4.28 -2.09
CA VAL A 64 14.37 -5.26 -1.01
C VAL A 64 15.53 -5.19 -0.02
N GLY A 65 16.77 -5.04 -0.51
CA GLY A 65 17.94 -4.82 0.33
C GLY A 65 17.81 -3.59 1.22
N LEU A 66 17.47 -2.44 0.63
CA LEU A 66 17.27 -1.18 1.35
C LEU A 66 16.12 -1.24 2.37
N PHE A 67 15.04 -1.97 2.05
CA PHE A 67 13.96 -2.22 3.01
C PHE A 67 14.48 -2.97 4.24
N TRP A 68 15.26 -4.03 4.03
CA TRP A 68 15.84 -4.79 5.14
C TRP A 68 16.85 -3.98 5.93
N ASP A 69 17.68 -3.17 5.28
CA ASP A 69 18.60 -2.26 5.97
C ASP A 69 17.82 -1.29 6.88
N PHE A 70 16.67 -0.78 6.43
CA PHE A 70 15.77 0.03 7.25
C PHE A 70 15.19 -0.76 8.45
N VAL A 71 14.70 -1.98 8.25
CA VAL A 71 14.16 -2.83 9.32
C VAL A 71 15.23 -3.17 10.37
N GLU A 72 16.43 -3.55 9.92
CA GLU A 72 17.56 -3.86 10.80
C GLU A 72 18.00 -2.63 11.59
N ALA A 73 18.14 -1.47 10.93
CA ALA A 73 18.52 -0.23 11.60
C ALA A 73 17.45 0.25 12.60
N SER A 74 16.17 0.24 12.21
CA SER A 74 15.06 0.73 13.03
C SER A 74 14.82 -0.12 14.28
N SER A 75 15.23 -1.39 14.26
CA SER A 75 15.18 -2.30 15.42
C SER A 75 16.48 -2.36 16.22
N GLY A 76 17.50 -1.56 15.87
CA GLY A 76 18.83 -1.65 16.50
C GLY A 76 19.53 -3.00 16.26
N GLY A 77 19.21 -3.68 15.15
CA GLY A 77 19.73 -5.00 14.79
C GLY A 77 19.00 -6.18 15.42
N ALA A 78 17.90 -5.94 16.12
CA ALA A 78 17.13 -7.00 16.77
C ALA A 78 16.36 -7.86 15.75
N ALA A 79 15.67 -7.23 14.79
CA ALA A 79 15.13 -7.93 13.62
C ALA A 79 16.26 -8.15 12.62
N ARG A 80 16.41 -9.39 12.11
CA ARG A 80 17.45 -9.76 11.15
C ARG A 80 16.84 -10.31 9.88
N ARG A 81 17.32 -9.84 8.74
CA ARG A 81 16.95 -10.37 7.42
C ARG A 81 17.26 -11.87 7.35
N GLY A 82 16.30 -12.65 6.87
CA GLY A 82 16.42 -14.09 6.72
C GLY A 82 16.26 -14.91 8.01
N ASP A 83 15.95 -14.28 9.15
CA ASP A 83 15.74 -14.97 10.43
C ASP A 83 14.35 -14.62 11.02
N PRO A 84 13.28 -15.32 10.58
CA PRO A 84 11.91 -15.03 10.98
C PRO A 84 11.64 -15.13 12.49
N GLU A 85 12.46 -15.87 13.25
CA GLU A 85 12.36 -15.95 14.71
C GLU A 85 12.59 -14.57 15.39
N THR A 86 13.21 -13.64 14.67
CA THR A 86 13.52 -12.30 15.17
C THR A 86 12.47 -11.25 14.84
N TRP A 87 11.43 -11.58 14.06
CA TRP A 87 10.43 -10.62 13.56
C TRP A 87 9.21 -10.50 14.48
N ASP A 88 9.44 -10.43 15.79
CA ASP A 88 8.36 -10.24 16.76
C ASP A 88 7.74 -8.84 16.68
N ASN A 89 6.63 -8.60 17.38
CA ASN A 89 5.90 -7.32 17.32
C ASN A 89 6.63 -6.15 18.01
N ARG A 90 7.76 -6.40 18.69
CA ARG A 90 8.60 -5.35 19.30
C ARG A 90 9.74 -4.94 18.38
N THR A 91 10.20 -5.85 17.51
CA THR A 91 11.29 -5.60 16.57
C THR A 91 10.79 -5.22 15.17
N TRP A 92 9.58 -5.67 14.79
CA TRP A 92 8.94 -5.34 13.52
C TRP A 92 8.15 -4.03 13.63
N ALA A 93 8.63 -2.98 12.96
CA ALA A 93 8.00 -1.65 13.02
C ALA A 93 6.67 -1.55 12.26
N GLY A 94 6.34 -2.53 11.42
CA GLY A 94 5.07 -2.58 10.70
C GLY A 94 3.91 -2.95 11.62
N SER A 95 2.78 -2.28 11.45
CA SER A 95 1.55 -2.57 12.20
C SER A 95 1.12 -4.03 12.04
N SER A 96 0.83 -4.70 13.16
CA SER A 96 0.29 -6.07 13.14
C SER A 96 -1.16 -6.12 12.63
N GLU A 97 -1.85 -4.99 12.54
CA GLU A 97 -3.23 -4.92 12.09
C GLU A 97 -3.35 -4.80 10.57
N ASN A 98 -2.48 -4.01 9.93
CA ASN A 98 -2.61 -3.68 8.50
C ASN A 98 -1.29 -3.74 7.71
N GLY A 99 -0.16 -4.05 8.36
CA GLY A 99 1.15 -4.18 7.69
C GLY A 99 1.80 -2.87 7.30
N LEU A 100 1.20 -1.72 7.66
CA LEU A 100 1.73 -0.39 7.33
C LEU A 100 2.95 -0.04 8.19
N PHE A 101 3.96 0.52 7.53
CA PHE A 101 5.11 1.18 8.14
C PHE A 101 4.94 2.67 7.94
N GLU A 102 4.63 3.41 9.00
CA GLU A 102 4.36 4.86 8.95
C GLU A 102 5.23 5.66 9.94
N GLN A 103 6.08 4.96 10.69
CA GLN A 103 6.87 5.53 11.79
C GLN A 103 8.38 5.44 11.50
N LEU A 104 9.18 5.95 12.44
CA LEU A 104 10.65 5.82 12.45
C LEU A 104 11.33 6.40 11.20
N GLY A 105 10.67 7.35 10.53
CA GLY A 105 11.21 8.02 9.35
C GLY A 105 11.23 7.16 8.08
N VAL A 106 10.44 6.08 8.01
CA VAL A 106 10.37 5.20 6.82
C VAL A 106 10.05 6.00 5.55
N GLY A 107 9.17 6.99 5.65
CA GLY A 107 8.79 7.92 4.58
C GLY A 107 9.97 8.70 3.99
N GLN A 108 11.05 8.91 4.75
CA GLN A 108 12.26 9.60 4.33
C GLN A 108 13.46 8.65 4.15
N SER A 109 13.23 7.33 4.26
CA SER A 109 14.29 6.33 4.20
C SER A 109 14.92 6.23 2.80
N PRO A 110 16.18 5.76 2.72
CA PRO A 110 16.81 5.42 1.44
C PRO A 110 15.96 4.44 0.61
N PHE A 111 15.26 3.50 1.26
CA PHE A 111 14.35 2.55 0.62
C PHE A 111 13.26 3.24 -0.20
N LEU A 112 12.46 4.10 0.44
CA LEU A 112 11.35 4.75 -0.27
C LEU A 112 11.83 5.82 -1.25
N TRP A 113 12.94 6.51 -0.96
CA TRP A 113 13.56 7.42 -1.95
C TRP A 113 14.06 6.69 -3.18
N TYR A 114 14.67 5.51 -3.01
CA TYR A 114 15.16 4.71 -4.11
C TYR A 114 14.03 4.37 -5.10
N ILE A 115 12.87 3.94 -4.58
CA ILE A 115 11.68 3.62 -5.38
C ILE A 115 11.10 4.87 -6.05
N ARG A 116 10.91 5.95 -5.29
CA ARG A 116 10.30 7.20 -5.80
C ARG A 116 11.08 7.82 -6.95
N LEU A 117 12.39 7.66 -6.94
CA LEU A 117 13.30 8.21 -7.96
C LEU A 117 13.55 7.25 -9.13
N ARG A 118 12.85 6.10 -9.20
CA ARG A 118 12.97 5.20 -10.36
C ARG A 118 12.40 5.88 -11.61
N PRO A 119 13.09 5.84 -12.76
CA PRO A 119 12.68 6.55 -13.96
C PRO A 119 11.23 6.27 -14.38
N LYS A 120 10.81 5.00 -14.42
CA LYS A 120 9.45 4.63 -14.80
C LYS A 120 8.40 5.00 -13.75
N VAL A 121 8.77 5.10 -12.48
CA VAL A 121 7.86 5.58 -11.42
C VAL A 121 7.62 7.08 -11.60
N LEU A 122 8.70 7.85 -11.74
CA LEU A 122 8.61 9.29 -12.03
C LEU A 122 7.81 9.54 -13.30
N GLU A 123 8.12 8.82 -14.39
CA GLU A 123 7.42 8.97 -15.66
C GLU A 123 5.92 8.66 -15.54
N ALA A 124 5.53 7.58 -14.85
CA ALA A 124 4.12 7.24 -14.65
C ALA A 124 3.34 8.40 -14.01
N PHE A 125 3.88 8.97 -12.92
CA PHE A 125 3.24 10.09 -12.22
C PHE A 125 3.31 11.40 -13.00
N SER A 126 4.43 11.71 -13.66
CA SER A 126 4.55 12.88 -14.53
C SER A 126 3.51 12.85 -15.67
N ARG A 127 3.25 11.68 -16.27
CA ARG A 127 2.21 11.52 -17.30
C ARG A 127 0.80 11.71 -16.75
N ILE A 128 0.51 11.18 -15.57
CA ILE A 128 -0.79 11.38 -14.89
C ILE A 128 -1.09 12.87 -14.72
N TRP A 129 -0.11 13.63 -14.27
CA TRP A 129 -0.24 15.07 -14.01
C TRP A 129 0.08 15.96 -15.21
N SER A 130 0.40 15.37 -16.37
CA SER A 130 0.79 16.10 -17.59
C SER A 130 1.92 17.11 -17.35
N LEU A 131 2.91 16.72 -16.55
CA LEU A 131 4.08 17.55 -16.25
C LEU A 131 5.01 17.62 -17.46
N ALA A 132 5.60 18.80 -17.67
CA ALA A 132 6.64 18.99 -18.69
C ALA A 132 7.95 18.35 -18.24
N GLU A 133 8.30 18.50 -16.96
CA GLU A 133 9.54 18.01 -16.37
C GLU A 133 9.24 17.18 -15.11
N PRO A 134 9.93 16.05 -14.86
CA PRO A 134 9.73 15.22 -13.67
C PRO A 134 10.02 15.94 -12.34
N GLU A 135 10.89 16.96 -12.34
CA GLU A 135 11.28 17.72 -11.16
C GLU A 135 10.14 18.57 -10.59
N ASP A 136 9.11 18.85 -11.40
CA ASP A 136 7.89 19.54 -10.95
C ASP A 136 6.96 18.61 -10.15
N LEU A 137 7.24 17.31 -10.11
CA LEU A 137 6.41 16.34 -9.40
C LEU A 137 6.58 16.50 -7.88
N LEU A 138 5.49 16.88 -7.23
CA LEU A 138 5.39 16.82 -5.77
C LEU A 138 4.86 15.45 -5.34
N MET A 139 5.48 14.88 -4.31
CA MET A 139 5.07 13.61 -3.73
C MET A 139 5.04 13.69 -2.21
N SER A 140 4.11 12.94 -1.62
CA SER A 140 4.00 12.75 -0.18
C SER A 140 5.13 11.87 0.36
N PHE A 141 5.42 12.03 1.65
CA PHE A 141 6.35 11.18 2.40
C PHE A 141 5.62 10.01 3.06
N ASP A 142 4.76 9.34 2.30
CA ASP A 142 3.99 8.20 2.79
C ASP A 142 4.88 7.00 3.12
N GLY A 143 4.28 6.01 3.77
CA GLY A 143 4.94 4.80 4.22
C GLY A 143 5.10 3.71 3.16
N CYS A 144 5.31 2.49 3.65
CA CYS A 144 5.25 1.26 2.86
C CYS A 144 4.42 0.20 3.58
N CYS A 145 4.17 -0.91 2.90
CA CYS A 145 3.49 -2.07 3.47
C CYS A 145 4.42 -3.28 3.40
N ALA A 146 4.56 -4.03 4.49
CA ALA A 146 5.22 -5.34 4.44
C ALA A 146 4.54 -6.32 5.39
N PHE A 147 4.20 -7.49 4.84
CA PHE A 147 3.49 -8.54 5.54
C PHE A 147 4.44 -9.69 5.86
N LYS A 148 4.43 -10.14 7.11
CA LYS A 148 5.22 -11.31 7.51
C LYS A 148 4.55 -12.59 6.98
N PRO A 149 5.32 -13.64 6.64
CA PRO A 149 4.79 -14.83 5.99
C PRO A 149 3.91 -15.63 6.96
N THR A 150 2.60 -15.68 6.69
CA THR A 150 1.65 -16.43 7.55
C THR A 150 1.82 -17.95 7.50
N SER A 151 2.59 -18.46 6.53
CA SER A 151 3.04 -19.86 6.47
C SER A 151 4.06 -20.20 7.55
N TYR A 152 4.79 -19.21 8.06
CA TYR A 152 5.71 -19.37 9.18
C TYR A 152 4.97 -19.29 10.52
N ASP A 153 4.17 -18.23 10.70
CA ASP A 153 3.33 -18.03 11.88
C ASP A 153 1.95 -17.49 11.47
N ALA A 154 0.92 -18.29 11.71
CA ALA A 154 -0.45 -17.93 11.36
C ALA A 154 -1.00 -16.72 12.13
N SER A 155 -0.39 -16.37 13.27
CA SER A 155 -0.74 -15.20 14.07
C SER A 155 -0.30 -13.88 13.41
N TRP A 156 0.58 -13.92 12.41
CA TRP A 156 1.03 -12.74 11.66
C TRP A 156 0.04 -12.25 10.61
N ARG A 157 -1.12 -12.92 10.49
CA ARG A 157 -2.17 -12.49 9.58
C ARG A 157 -2.75 -11.15 10.04
N THR A 158 -2.67 -10.16 9.17
CA THR A 158 -3.29 -8.85 9.36
C THR A 158 -4.82 -8.94 9.28
N LEU A 159 -5.49 -7.89 9.78
CA LEU A 159 -6.93 -7.76 9.72
C LEU A 159 -7.37 -7.45 8.28
N GLY A 160 -8.40 -8.17 7.82
CA GLY A 160 -9.07 -7.89 6.54
C GLY A 160 -10.35 -7.08 6.73
N GLY A 161 -11.03 -6.78 5.63
CA GLY A 161 -12.37 -6.15 5.64
C GLY A 161 -12.37 -4.65 5.87
N TRP A 162 -11.22 -3.98 5.75
CA TRP A 162 -11.10 -2.53 5.82
C TRP A 162 -11.23 -1.90 4.42
N TYR A 163 -12.43 -1.99 3.84
CA TYR A 163 -12.72 -1.29 2.58
C TYR A 163 -12.86 0.21 2.84
N HIS A 164 -12.01 1.01 2.20
CA HIS A 164 -12.00 2.45 2.35
C HIS A 164 -11.48 3.13 1.08
N THR A 165 -11.64 4.44 1.03
CA THR A 165 -10.94 5.32 0.08
C THR A 165 -9.95 6.15 0.87
N ASP A 166 -8.71 6.24 0.40
CA ASP A 166 -7.65 7.01 1.08
C ASP A 166 -7.95 8.52 1.08
N GLN A 167 -8.72 8.98 0.10
CA GLN A 167 -9.13 10.38 -0.01
C GLN A 167 -10.56 10.60 0.48
N ASN A 168 -10.78 11.76 1.08
CA ASN A 168 -12.09 12.20 1.51
C ASN A 168 -12.98 12.52 0.30
N ALA A 169 -14.05 11.73 0.12
CA ALA A 169 -15.00 11.89 -0.97
C ALA A 169 -15.77 13.23 -0.97
N ASN A 170 -15.73 13.98 0.13
CA ASN A 170 -16.36 15.30 0.23
C ASN A 170 -15.48 16.45 -0.31
N ILE A 171 -14.24 16.18 -0.75
CA ILE A 171 -13.42 17.18 -1.43
C ILE A 171 -14.00 17.40 -2.82
N THR A 172 -14.57 18.58 -3.05
CA THR A 172 -15.18 18.97 -4.33
C THR A 172 -14.36 20.07 -5.01
N GLY A 173 -14.35 20.12 -6.34
CA GLY A 173 -13.75 21.22 -7.11
C GLY A 173 -12.48 20.88 -7.89
N SER A 174 -12.05 19.61 -7.87
CA SER A 174 -11.06 19.07 -8.80
C SER A 174 -11.58 17.78 -9.42
N ASP A 175 -11.32 17.59 -10.72
CA ASP A 175 -11.60 16.32 -11.40
C ASP A 175 -10.61 15.22 -10.97
N LEU A 176 -9.42 15.60 -10.46
CA LEU A 176 -8.40 14.71 -9.91
C LEU A 176 -7.65 15.41 -8.76
N THR A 177 -7.80 14.92 -7.54
CA THR A 177 -7.21 15.56 -6.34
C THR A 177 -5.84 14.97 -5.99
N CYS A 178 -5.72 13.65 -5.97
CA CYS A 178 -4.46 12.95 -5.73
C CYS A 178 -4.52 11.57 -6.37
N VAL A 179 -3.37 11.00 -6.72
CA VAL A 179 -3.23 9.61 -7.13
C VAL A 179 -2.23 8.94 -6.21
N GLN A 180 -2.66 7.86 -5.60
CA GLN A 180 -1.80 6.99 -4.80
C GLN A 180 -1.31 5.84 -5.66
N GLY A 181 -0.05 5.48 -5.49
CA GLY A 181 0.53 4.30 -6.13
C GLY A 181 1.34 3.49 -5.14
N PHE A 182 1.46 2.20 -5.41
CA PHE A 182 2.39 1.32 -4.73
C PHE A 182 3.22 0.56 -5.77
N VAL A 183 4.48 0.31 -5.45
CA VAL A 183 5.35 -0.56 -6.24
C VAL A 183 5.41 -1.90 -5.53
N SER A 184 4.93 -2.94 -6.20
CA SER A 184 5.05 -4.29 -5.68
C SER A 184 6.47 -4.82 -5.92
N LEU A 185 7.12 -5.31 -4.86
CA LEU A 185 8.49 -5.83 -4.90
C LEU A 185 8.55 -7.36 -4.86
N LEU A 186 7.42 -8.01 -4.59
CA LEU A 186 7.27 -9.46 -4.53
C LEU A 186 6.05 -9.85 -5.35
N ASP A 187 6.01 -11.08 -5.84
CA ASP A 187 4.86 -11.55 -6.61
C ASP A 187 3.55 -11.47 -5.80
N GLN A 188 2.47 -11.09 -6.46
CA GLN A 188 1.13 -10.86 -5.87
C GLN A 188 0.17 -11.88 -6.49
N ASP A 189 0.32 -13.13 -6.07
CA ASP A 189 -0.43 -14.29 -6.56
C ASP A 189 -1.76 -14.49 -5.82
#